data_AF-A0A1H7I2M5-F1
#
_entry.id   AF-A0A1H7I2M5-F1
#
_cell.length_a   1.000
_cell.length_b   1.000
_cell.length_c   1.000
_cell.angle_alpha   90.00
_cell.angle_beta   90.00
_cell.angle_gamma   90.00
#
_symmetry.space_group_name_H-M   'P 1'
#
loop_
_entity.id
_entity.type
_entity.pdbx_description
1 polymer ?
#
loop_
_entity_poly.entity_id
_entity_poly.type
_entity_poly.pdbx_seq_one_letter_code
_entity_poly.pdbx_strand_id
1 'polypeptide(L)'
;MDKQDELFNEAHRPLHVPANYDPHDTLQNQLIFALAEIFKGSVRAIGAKLAELKNTTQQEADLFAYEKILKDLFDRGLIKGSEHDGEMVYNLSKETHSHRGNINPRLL
;
A
#
# COMPACT_ATOMS: atom_id res chain seq x y z
N MET A 1 4.63 -29.17 7.15
CA MET A 1 4.11 -27.99 6.45
C MET A 1 4.86 -27.93 5.14
N ASP A 2 4.14 -28.04 4.03
CA ASP A 2 4.72 -28.07 2.68
C ASP A 2 5.14 -26.65 2.28
N LYS A 3 6.35 -26.51 1.72
CA LYS A 3 6.91 -25.19 1.30
C LYS A 3 6.01 -24.43 0.32
N GLN A 4 5.13 -25.13 -0.40
CA GLN A 4 4.14 -24.52 -1.30
C GLN A 4 3.03 -23.79 -0.53
N ASP A 5 2.61 -24.30 0.63
CA ASP A 5 1.58 -23.66 1.45
C ASP A 5 2.11 -22.38 2.13
N GLU A 6 3.40 -22.35 2.48
CA GLU A 6 4.04 -21.16 3.04
C GLU A 6 4.14 -20.03 2.00
N LEU A 7 4.52 -20.36 0.76
CA LEU A 7 4.59 -19.40 -0.35
C LEU A 7 3.20 -18.86 -0.73
N PHE A 8 2.18 -19.74 -0.73
CA PHE A 8 0.80 -19.32 -0.98
C PHE A 8 0.31 -18.37 0.12
N ASN A 9 0.53 -18.72 1.39
CA ASN A 9 0.14 -17.86 2.51
C ASN A 9 0.86 -16.51 2.49
N GLU A 10 2.14 -16.44 2.14
CA GLU A 10 2.88 -15.18 2.02
C GLU A 10 2.34 -14.29 0.89
N ALA A 11 1.99 -14.87 -0.26
CA ALA A 11 1.44 -14.14 -1.39
C ALA A 11 0.04 -13.55 -1.11
N HIS A 12 -0.74 -14.19 -0.24
CA HIS A 12 -2.13 -13.84 0.07
C HIS A 12 -2.34 -13.16 1.43
N ARG A 13 -1.27 -12.79 2.13
CA ARG A 13 -1.42 -12.03 3.38
C ARG A 13 -2.01 -10.64 3.13
N PRO A 14 -2.93 -10.17 3.99
CA PRO A 14 -3.40 -8.79 3.96
C PRO A 14 -2.23 -7.80 4.01
N LEU A 15 -2.38 -6.67 3.32
CA LEU A 15 -1.40 -5.60 3.38
C LEU A 15 -1.29 -5.07 4.81
N HIS A 16 -0.12 -5.22 5.42
CA HIS A 16 0.17 -4.62 6.72
C HIS A 16 0.43 -3.13 6.56
N VAL A 17 -0.34 -2.29 7.28
CA VAL A 17 -0.14 -0.84 7.33
C VAL A 17 0.56 -0.52 8.66
N PRO A 18 1.80 -0.01 8.64
CA PRO A 18 2.50 0.36 9.87
C PRO A 18 1.75 1.41 10.67
N ALA A 19 1.79 1.30 12.01
CA ALA A 19 1.12 2.26 12.89
C ALA A 19 1.92 3.57 13.08
N ASN A 20 3.25 3.51 12.89
CA ASN A 20 4.15 4.64 13.01
C ASN A 20 5.19 4.60 11.89
N TYR A 21 5.74 5.75 11.55
CA TYR A 21 6.91 5.83 10.67
C TYR A 21 8.16 5.36 11.40
N ASP A 22 8.89 4.43 10.79
CA ASP A 22 10.21 3.98 11.25
C ASP A 22 11.22 4.09 10.08
N PRO A 23 12.27 4.93 10.20
CA PRO A 23 13.28 5.10 9.15
C PRO A 23 14.15 3.85 8.93
N HIS A 24 14.14 2.89 9.86
CA HIS A 24 14.88 1.63 9.75
C HIS A 24 14.02 0.47 9.22
N ASP A 25 12.72 0.69 9.01
CA ASP A 25 11.82 -0.32 8.41
C ASP A 25 12.08 -0.46 6.90
N THR A 26 11.52 -1.49 6.29
CA THR A 26 11.57 -1.74 4.86
C THR A 26 11.01 -0.57 4.06
N LEU A 27 11.56 -0.33 2.88
CA LEU A 27 11.10 0.74 2.00
C LEU A 27 9.61 0.58 1.64
N GLN A 28 9.13 -0.65 1.49
CA GLN A 28 7.72 -0.94 1.27
C GLN A 28 6.85 -0.43 2.43
N ASN A 29 7.22 -0.74 3.68
CA ASN A 29 6.47 -0.26 4.84
C ASN A 29 6.51 1.25 4.98
N GLN A 30 7.68 1.87 4.74
CA GLN A 30 7.81 3.32 4.69
C GLN A 30 6.84 3.94 3.65
N LEU A 31 6.78 3.38 2.43
CA LEU A 31 5.87 3.81 1.37
C LEU A 31 4.40 3.60 1.74
N ILE A 32 4.05 2.46 2.33
CA ILE A 32 2.68 2.16 2.80
C ILE A 32 2.26 3.15 3.87
N PHE A 33 3.15 3.47 4.83
CA PHE A 33 2.88 4.46 5.86
C PHE A 33 2.65 5.84 5.25
N ALA A 34 3.52 6.29 4.35
CA ALA A 34 3.36 7.58 3.67
C ALA A 34 2.07 7.64 2.84
N LEU A 35 1.70 6.56 2.15
CA LEU A 35 0.43 6.46 1.42
C LEU A 35 -0.78 6.47 2.37
N ALA A 36 -0.67 5.86 3.56
CA ALA A 36 -1.69 5.90 4.59
C ALA A 36 -1.96 7.32 5.08
N GLU A 37 -0.90 8.10 5.28
CA GLU A 37 -0.97 9.49 5.74
C GLU A 37 -1.63 10.42 4.72
N ILE A 38 -1.32 10.27 3.43
CA ILE A 38 -1.88 11.13 2.37
C ILE A 38 -3.20 10.60 1.78
N PHE A 39 -3.62 9.39 2.17
CA PHE A 39 -4.81 8.66 1.73
C PHE A 39 -4.82 8.24 0.25
N LYS A 40 -4.41 9.14 -0.66
CA LYS A 40 -4.33 8.94 -2.11
C LYS A 40 -3.24 9.84 -2.70
N GLY A 41 -2.42 9.33 -3.62
CA GLY A 41 -1.40 10.13 -4.29
C GLY A 41 -0.60 9.38 -5.35
N SER A 42 0.07 10.14 -6.22
CA SER A 42 1.03 9.57 -7.18
C SER A 42 2.35 9.19 -6.52
N VAL A 43 3.23 8.51 -7.26
CA VAL A 43 4.58 8.15 -6.77
C VAL A 43 5.33 9.38 -6.25
N ARG A 44 5.21 10.52 -6.95
CA ARG A 44 5.86 11.78 -6.55
C ARG A 44 5.28 12.35 -5.26
N ALA A 45 3.95 12.33 -5.11
CA ALA A 45 3.29 12.80 -3.89
C ALA A 45 3.65 11.92 -2.66
N ILE A 46 3.69 10.59 -2.85
CA ILE A 46 4.10 9.65 -1.81
C ILE A 46 5.58 9.87 -1.44
N GLY A 47 6.46 10.05 -2.43
CA GLY A 47 7.87 10.35 -2.22
C GLY A 47 8.10 11.67 -1.49
N ALA A 48 7.32 12.71 -1.80
CA ALA A 48 7.35 13.99 -1.08
C ALA A 48 6.97 13.80 0.40
N LYS A 49 5.90 13.03 0.68
CA LYS A 49 5.51 12.71 2.06
C LYS A 49 6.60 11.94 2.80
N LEU A 50 7.27 11.00 2.14
CA LEU A 50 8.42 10.30 2.73
C LEU A 50 9.58 11.23 3.07
N ALA A 51 9.87 12.19 2.18
CA ALA A 51 10.92 13.17 2.42
C ALA A 51 10.59 14.05 3.63
N GLU A 52 9.33 14.47 3.79
CA GLU A 52 8.83 15.17 4.98
C GLU A 52 9.04 14.33 6.26
N LEU A 53 8.64 13.06 6.24
CA LEU A 53 8.80 12.15 7.40
C LEU A 53 10.27 11.91 7.76
N LYS A 54 11.16 11.89 6.76
CA LYS A 54 12.61 11.77 6.93
C LYS A 54 13.29 13.08 7.34
N ASN A 55 12.57 14.20 7.37
CA ASN A 55 13.13 15.55 7.50
C ASN A 55 14.29 15.79 6.50
N THR A 56 14.13 15.32 5.27
CA THR A 56 15.12 15.47 4.19
C THR A 56 14.52 16.21 3.00
N THR A 57 15.37 16.94 2.27
CA THR A 57 15.00 17.58 0.99
C THR A 57 15.16 16.64 -0.20
N GLN A 58 15.66 15.42 0.01
CA GLN A 58 16.00 14.47 -1.05
C GLN A 58 14.76 13.67 -1.49
N GLN A 59 14.00 14.24 -2.42
CA GLN A 59 12.76 13.63 -2.95
C GLN A 59 13.02 12.67 -4.12
N GLU A 60 14.12 12.85 -4.86
CA GLU A 60 14.27 12.28 -6.21
C GLU A 60 15.12 11.01 -6.29
N ALA A 61 15.89 10.65 -5.25
CA ALA A 61 16.91 9.61 -5.37
C ALA A 61 16.34 8.21 -5.68
N ASP A 62 15.07 7.94 -5.33
CA ASP A 62 14.51 6.59 -5.36
C ASP A 62 13.12 6.49 -6.04
N LEU A 63 12.69 7.48 -6.83
CA LEU A 63 11.34 7.47 -7.44
C LEU A 63 11.08 6.21 -8.28
N PHE A 64 12.09 5.70 -8.99
CA PHE A 64 11.99 4.44 -9.74
C PHE A 64 11.78 3.23 -8.82
N ALA A 65 12.44 3.19 -7.67
CA ALA A 65 12.25 2.13 -6.69
C ALA A 65 10.85 2.21 -6.06
N TYR A 66 10.36 3.42 -5.79
CA TYR A 66 9.03 3.65 -5.25
C TYR A 66 7.95 3.20 -6.23
N GLU A 67 8.10 3.56 -7.51
CA GLU A 67 7.20 3.15 -8.57
C GLU A 67 7.16 1.63 -8.69
N LYS A 68 8.33 0.96 -8.69
CA LYS A 68 8.40 -0.51 -8.77
C LYS A 68 7.67 -1.18 -7.61
N ILE A 69 7.86 -0.70 -6.38
CA ILE A 69 7.22 -1.27 -5.19
C ILE A 69 5.70 -1.04 -5.23
N LEU A 70 5.26 0.18 -5.54
CA LEU A 70 3.83 0.51 -5.61
C LEU A 70 3.14 -0.26 -6.73
N LYS A 71 3.81 -0.44 -7.87
CA LYS A 71 3.31 -1.27 -8.96
C LYS A 71 3.19 -2.73 -8.55
N ASP A 72 4.17 -3.31 -7.87
CA ASP A 72 4.09 -4.68 -7.35
C ASP A 72 2.89 -4.86 -6.41
N LEU A 73 2.71 -3.94 -5.46
CA LEU A 73 1.56 -3.96 -4.54
C LEU A 73 0.22 -3.84 -5.28
N PHE A 74 0.15 -3.02 -6.32
CA PHE A 74 -1.04 -2.85 -7.16
C PHE A 74 -1.33 -4.11 -7.99
N ASP A 75 -0.31 -4.67 -8.66
CA ASP A 75 -0.43 -5.89 -9.48
C ASP A 75 -0.89 -7.09 -8.62
N ARG A 76 -0.53 -7.10 -7.33
CA ARG A 76 -0.97 -8.09 -6.33
C ARG A 76 -2.33 -7.80 -5.71
N GLY A 77 -2.98 -6.68 -6.07
CA GLY A 77 -4.28 -6.27 -5.54
C GLY A 77 -4.26 -5.79 -4.08
N LEU A 78 -3.07 -5.50 -3.52
CA LEU A 78 -2.92 -5.06 -2.13
C LEU A 78 -3.25 -3.58 -1.94
N ILE A 79 -3.05 -2.78 -2.98
CA ILE A 79 -3.47 -1.37 -3.04
C ILE A 79 -4.32 -1.13 -4.29
N LYS A 80 -5.08 -0.03 -4.29
CA LYS A 80 -5.81 0.43 -5.48
C LYS A 80 -4.94 1.43 -6.23
N GLY A 81 -5.14 1.50 -7.54
CA GLY A 81 -4.51 2.49 -8.39
C GLY A 81 -5.37 2.81 -9.60
N SER A 82 -5.28 4.04 -10.07
CA SER A 82 -5.99 4.53 -11.26
C SER A 82 -5.12 5.54 -11.99
N GLU A 83 -5.08 5.46 -13.31
CA GLU A 83 -4.41 6.45 -14.15
C GLU A 83 -5.21 7.76 -14.16
N HIS A 84 -4.52 8.87 -13.93
CA HIS A 84 -5.06 10.22 -13.99
C HIS A 84 -4.04 11.10 -14.72
N ASP A 85 -4.43 11.70 -15.85
CA ASP A 85 -3.56 12.54 -16.68
C ASP A 85 -2.20 11.89 -17.08
N GLY A 86 -2.19 10.56 -17.31
CA GLY A 86 -0.98 9.81 -17.65
C GLY A 86 -0.08 9.45 -16.47
N GLU A 87 -0.50 9.73 -15.23
CA GLU A 87 0.20 9.35 -14.00
C GLU A 87 -0.63 8.35 -13.18
N MET A 88 0.01 7.32 -12.64
CA MET A 88 -0.65 6.35 -11.77
C MET A 88 -0.82 6.94 -10.36
N VAL A 89 -2.07 7.01 -9.91
CA VAL A 89 -2.45 7.50 -8.57
C VAL A 89 -2.90 6.33 -7.72
N TYR A 90 -2.23 6.12 -6.59
CA TYR A 90 -2.47 5.00 -5.68
C TYR A 90 -3.27 5.43 -4.45
N ASN A 91 -3.98 4.48 -3.84
CA ASN A 91 -4.59 4.64 -2.52
C ASN A 91 -4.66 3.28 -1.81
N LEU A 92 -4.66 3.31 -0.47
CA LEU A 92 -4.91 2.08 0.28
C LEU A 92 -6.35 1.60 0.05
N SER A 93 -6.51 0.28 -0.06
CA SER A 93 -7.79 -0.40 0.00
C SER A 93 -8.33 -0.34 1.44
N LYS A 94 -8.67 0.83 1.97
CA LYS A 94 -9.55 0.86 3.15
C LYS A 94 -10.91 0.37 2.69
N GLU A 95 -11.26 -0.85 3.06
CA GLU A 95 -12.65 -1.27 3.19
C GLU A 95 -13.32 -0.32 4.21
N THR A 96 -13.80 0.84 3.76
CA THR A 96 -14.66 1.74 4.57
C THR A 96 -16.11 1.27 4.57
N HIS A 97 -16.43 0.19 3.88
CA HIS A 97 -17.71 -0.48 4.01
C HIS A 97 -17.56 -1.63 4.99
N SER A 98 -18.28 -1.56 6.11
CA SER A 98 -18.64 -2.79 6.81
C SER A 98 -19.33 -3.69 5.79
N HIS A 99 -18.78 -4.89 5.54
CA HIS A 99 -19.60 -5.97 5.01
C HIS A 99 -20.74 -6.18 6.01
N ARG A 100 -21.92 -5.61 5.73
CA ARG A 100 -23.15 -6.10 6.35
C ARG A 100 -23.30 -7.51 5.81
N GLY A 101 -22.82 -8.50 6.57
CA GLY A 101 -23.21 -9.88 6.35
C GLY A 101 -24.73 -9.91 6.31
N ASN A 102 -25.30 -10.06 5.12
CA ASN A 102 -26.71 -10.32 5.00
C ASN A 102 -26.88 -11.78 5.39
N ILE A 103 -26.95 -12.06 6.69
CA ILE A 103 -27.45 -13.34 7.17
C ILE A 103 -28.90 -13.36 6.68
N ASN A 104 -29.17 -14.07 5.58
CA ASN A 104 -30.53 -14.42 5.20
C ASN A 104 -31.10 -15.27 6.34
N PRO A 105 -32.01 -14.77 7.20
CA PRO A 105 -32.53 -15.52 8.33
C PRO A 105 -33.65 -16.48 7.89
N ARG A 106 -33.61 -16.98 6.65
CA ARG A 106 -34.63 -17.87 6.05
C ARG A 106 -34.11 -19.26 5.68
N LEU A 107 -32.97 -19.65 6.23
CA LEU A 107 -32.55 -21.05 6.26
C LEU A 107 -32.60 -21.52 7.72
N LEU A 108 -33.82 -21.70 8.23
CA LEU A 108 -34.14 -22.52 9.39
C LEU A 108 -35.27 -23.47 8.99
#